data_AF-A0A8J2L5X0-F1
#
_entry.id   AF-A0A8J2L5X0-F1
#
_cell.length_a   1.000
_cell.length_b   1.000
_cell.length_c   1.000
_cell.angle_alpha   90.00
_cell.angle_beta   90.00
_cell.angle_gamma   90.00
#
_symmetry.space_group_name_H-M   'P 1'
#
loop_
_entity.id
_entity.type
_entity.pdbx_description
1 polymer ?
#
loop_
_entity_poly.entity_id
_entity_poly.type
_entity_poly.pdbx_seq_one_letter_code
_entity_poly.pdbx_strand_id
1 'polypeptide(L)'
;MITHLVVIHVFGSIGIVQIAQGRVLFPTLIFAYVLAESASYSITIGCHRLFAHRTFKATPLLKNSLALCNFFAGQNSIWLWCAWHRLHHKCTDTDEDPHNATREQEPVIMFQERYYPFISIVQPTYGDTDLMTHQLTQEKTYSFPLLLL
;
A
#
# COMPACT_ATOMS: atom_id res chain seq x y z
N MET A 1 14.42 0.66 -3.51
CA MET A 1 13.41 1.74 -3.46
C MET A 1 13.60 2.89 -4.45
N ILE A 2 14.60 3.80 -4.35
CA ILE A 2 14.75 4.88 -5.37
C ILE A 2 14.93 4.28 -6.77
N THR A 3 15.78 3.27 -6.89
CA THR A 3 15.95 2.50 -8.13
C THR A 3 14.63 1.91 -8.63
N HIS A 4 13.84 1.31 -7.74
CA HIS A 4 12.52 0.75 -8.08
C HIS A 4 11.57 1.84 -8.59
N LEU A 5 11.49 2.99 -7.92
CA LEU A 5 10.68 4.13 -8.37
C LEU A 5 11.14 4.62 -9.75
N VAL A 6 12.44 4.78 -9.98
CA VAL A 6 12.95 5.18 -11.29
C VAL A 6 12.57 4.15 -12.36
N VAL A 7 12.74 2.87 -12.08
CA VAL A 7 12.43 1.78 -13.01
C VAL A 7 10.94 1.78 -13.39
N ILE A 8 10.02 1.87 -12.42
CA ILE A 8 8.57 1.87 -12.73
C ILE A 8 8.16 3.10 -13.57
N HIS A 9 8.77 4.27 -13.34
CA HIS A 9 8.46 5.47 -14.10
C HIS A 9 9.03 5.41 -15.52
N VAL A 10 10.22 4.83 -15.70
CA VAL A 10 10.80 4.58 -17.02
C VAL A 10 9.93 3.62 -17.82
N PHE A 11 9.53 2.47 -17.23
CA PHE A 11 8.65 1.52 -17.90
C PHE A 11 7.27 2.12 -18.20
N GLY A 12 6.69 2.90 -17.28
CA GLY A 12 5.44 3.62 -17.52
C GLY A 12 5.55 4.60 -18.69
N SER A 13 6.65 5.35 -18.77
CA SER A 13 6.92 6.28 -19.88
C SER A 13 7.03 5.57 -21.22
N ILE A 14 7.73 4.43 -21.26
CA ILE A 14 7.81 3.57 -22.45
C ILE A 14 6.41 3.09 -22.85
N GLY A 15 5.61 2.64 -21.88
CA GLY A 15 4.23 2.21 -22.13
C GLY A 15 3.38 3.29 -22.79
N ILE A 16 3.47 4.53 -22.29
CA ILE A 16 2.77 5.69 -22.87
C ILE A 16 3.17 5.92 -24.33
N VAL A 17 4.48 5.86 -24.64
CA VAL A 17 4.98 6.02 -26.01
C VAL A 17 4.45 4.92 -26.93
N GLN A 18 4.40 3.67 -26.47
CA GLN A 18 3.89 2.54 -27.27
C GLN A 18 2.38 2.69 -27.55
N ILE A 19 1.61 3.17 -26.58
CA ILE A 19 0.18 3.47 -26.76
C ILE A 19 0.01 4.59 -27.79
N ALA A 20 0.77 5.68 -27.67
CA ALA A 20 0.71 6.81 -28.60
C ALA A 20 1.09 6.42 -30.05
N GLN A 21 1.98 5.44 -30.20
CA GLN A 21 2.39 4.89 -31.50
C GLN A 21 1.41 3.87 -32.08
N GLY A 22 0.29 3.56 -31.40
CA GLY A 22 -0.69 2.58 -31.86
C GLY A 22 -0.20 1.13 -31.84
N ARG A 23 0.86 0.84 -31.08
CA ARG A 23 1.49 -0.49 -31.00
C ARG A 23 0.85 -1.41 -29.95
N VAL A 24 -0.20 -0.94 -29.29
CA VAL A 24 -0.89 -1.65 -28.21
C VAL A 24 -2.29 -2.04 -28.67
N LEU A 25 -2.66 -3.30 -28.44
CA LEU A 25 -3.98 -3.81 -28.80
C LEU A 25 -5.05 -3.28 -27.83
N PHE A 26 -6.26 -3.07 -28.34
CA PHE A 26 -7.39 -2.60 -27.52
C PHE A 26 -7.68 -3.49 -26.29
N PRO A 27 -7.65 -4.84 -26.37
CA PRO A 27 -7.80 -5.69 -25.19
C PRO A 27 -6.74 -5.44 -24.10
N THR A 28 -5.52 -5.07 -24.47
CA THR A 28 -4.45 -4.74 -23.53
C THR A 28 -4.78 -3.47 -22.74
N LEU A 29 -5.39 -2.47 -23.38
CA LEU A 29 -5.82 -1.25 -22.71
C LEU A 29 -6.94 -1.53 -21.70
N ILE A 30 -7.91 -2.36 -22.07
CA ILE A 30 -8.98 -2.78 -21.16
C ILE A 30 -8.39 -3.53 -19.96
N PHE A 31 -7.48 -4.46 -20.21
CA PHE A 31 -6.83 -5.22 -19.15
C PHE A 31 -6.04 -4.31 -18.19
N ALA A 32 -5.26 -3.36 -18.72
CA ALA A 32 -4.53 -2.38 -17.92
C ALA A 32 -5.47 -1.51 -17.07
N TYR A 33 -6.58 -1.05 -17.65
CA TYR A 33 -7.60 -0.28 -16.94
C TYR A 33 -8.23 -1.08 -15.79
N VAL A 34 -8.63 -2.33 -16.04
CA VAL A 34 -9.23 -3.19 -15.01
C VAL A 34 -8.25 -3.44 -13.85
N LEU A 35 -6.97 -3.66 -14.15
CA LEU A 35 -5.95 -3.80 -13.12
C LEU A 35 -5.76 -2.52 -12.29
N ALA A 36 -5.68 -1.36 -12.95
CA ALA A 36 -5.53 -0.07 -12.28
C ALA A 36 -6.71 0.24 -11.36
N GLU A 37 -7.94 0.00 -11.81
CA GLU A 37 -9.14 0.19 -11.00
C GLU A 37 -9.20 -0.81 -9.84
N SER A 38 -8.84 -2.07 -10.08
CA SER A 38 -8.78 -3.09 -9.02
C SER A 38 -7.80 -2.70 -7.92
N ALA A 39 -6.61 -2.20 -8.30
CA ALA A 39 -5.64 -1.66 -7.36
C ALA A 39 -6.19 -0.44 -6.59
N SER A 40 -6.81 0.50 -7.29
CA SER A 40 -7.41 1.70 -6.68
C SER A 40 -8.50 1.36 -5.65
N TYR A 41 -9.42 0.44 -5.99
CA TYR A 41 -10.47 0.00 -5.07
C TYR A 41 -9.92 -0.78 -3.88
N SER A 42 -8.86 -1.57 -4.07
CA SER A 42 -8.21 -2.27 -2.96
C SER A 42 -7.67 -1.31 -1.90
N ILE A 43 -7.12 -0.17 -2.29
CA ILE A 43 -6.64 0.85 -1.36
C ILE A 43 -7.79 1.66 -0.77
N THR A 44 -8.65 2.21 -1.61
CA THR A 44 -9.68 3.16 -1.17
C THR A 44 -10.84 2.51 -0.42
N ILE A 45 -11.34 1.37 -0.91
CA ILE A 45 -12.45 0.63 -0.30
C ILE A 45 -11.89 -0.38 0.72
N GLY A 46 -10.81 -1.09 0.37
CA GLY A 46 -10.16 -2.08 1.23
C GLY A 46 -9.34 -1.43 2.34
N CYS A 47 -8.08 -1.11 2.07
CA CYS A 47 -7.10 -0.65 3.07
C CYS A 47 -7.62 0.53 3.89
N HIS A 48 -8.16 1.55 3.24
CA HIS A 48 -8.61 2.77 3.89
C HIS A 48 -9.93 2.58 4.66
N ARG A 49 -11.03 2.26 3.96
CA ARG A 49 -12.37 2.24 4.58
C ARG A 49 -12.66 0.97 5.36
N LEU A 50 -12.36 -0.21 4.79
CA LEU A 50 -12.69 -1.50 5.40
C LEU A 50 -11.70 -1.89 6.50
N PHE A 51 -10.39 -1.84 6.23
CA PHE A 51 -9.37 -2.38 7.13
C PHE A 51 -8.85 -1.34 8.14
N ALA A 52 -8.56 -0.11 7.70
CA ALA A 52 -8.02 0.93 8.58
C ALA A 52 -9.11 1.57 9.45
N HIS A 53 -10.20 2.07 8.84
CA HIS A 53 -11.28 2.76 9.54
C HIS A 53 -12.48 1.90 9.93
N ARG A 54 -12.63 0.70 9.35
CA ARG A 54 -13.75 -0.21 9.63
C ARG A 54 -15.13 0.45 9.50
N THR A 55 -15.30 1.30 8.47
CA THR A 55 -16.54 2.09 8.29
C THR A 55 -17.74 1.25 7.88
N PHE A 56 -17.52 -0.01 7.46
CA PHE A 56 -18.57 -0.95 7.11
C PHE A 56 -18.11 -2.40 7.32
N LYS A 57 -19.06 -3.35 7.30
CA LYS A 57 -18.78 -4.79 7.33
C LYS A 57 -18.94 -5.35 5.91
N ALA A 58 -17.89 -5.98 5.39
CA ALA A 58 -17.90 -6.64 4.08
C ALA A 58 -18.25 -8.13 4.21
N THR A 59 -18.85 -8.70 3.17
CA THR A 59 -18.96 -10.16 3.03
C THR A 59 -17.57 -10.79 2.88
N PRO A 60 -17.37 -12.07 3.23
CA PRO A 60 -16.07 -12.73 3.06
C PRO A 60 -15.54 -12.68 1.63
N LEU A 61 -16.43 -12.80 0.63
CA LEU A 61 -16.08 -12.68 -0.78
C LEU A 61 -15.50 -11.30 -1.09
N LEU A 62 -16.20 -10.22 -0.74
CA LEU A 62 -15.72 -8.86 -1.00
C LEU A 62 -14.41 -8.58 -0.24
N LYS A 63 -14.33 -8.99 1.03
CA LYS A 63 -13.14 -8.81 1.85
C LYS A 63 -11.91 -9.49 1.24
N ASN A 64 -12.05 -10.73 0.79
CA ASN A 64 -10.97 -11.49 0.18
C ASN A 64 -10.58 -10.96 -1.20
N SER A 65 -11.57 -10.54 -2.01
CA SER A 65 -11.30 -9.92 -3.32
C SER A 65 -10.52 -8.61 -3.19
N LEU A 66 -10.90 -7.74 -2.25
CA LEU A 66 -10.17 -6.50 -1.98
C LEU A 66 -8.76 -6.78 -1.47
N ALA A 67 -8.58 -7.80 -0.62
CA ALA A 67 -7.27 -8.19 -0.12
C ALA A 67 -6.36 -8.71 -1.25
N LEU A 68 -6.90 -9.50 -2.18
CA LEU A 68 -6.17 -9.97 -3.35
C LEU A 68 -5.82 -8.83 -4.32
N CYS A 69 -6.73 -7.87 -4.52
CA CYS A 69 -6.45 -6.75 -5.41
C CYS A 69 -5.34 -5.82 -4.88
N ASN A 70 -5.06 -5.83 -3.57
CA ASN A 70 -3.98 -5.04 -2.97
C ASN A 70 -2.59 -5.39 -3.50
N PHE A 71 -2.38 -6.63 -3.98
CA PHE A 71 -1.13 -7.03 -4.62
C PHE A 71 -0.81 -6.15 -5.85
N PHE A 72 -1.82 -5.68 -6.57
CA PHE A 72 -1.64 -4.83 -7.75
C PHE A 72 -1.34 -3.37 -7.39
N ALA A 73 -1.62 -2.95 -6.17
CA ALA A 73 -1.43 -1.56 -5.74
C ALA A 73 0.04 -1.23 -5.44
N GLY A 74 0.85 -2.21 -5.03
CA GLY A 74 2.26 -2.00 -4.71
C GLY A 74 2.50 -1.07 -3.50
N GLN A 75 1.51 -0.89 -2.62
CA GLN A 75 1.59 0.03 -1.46
C GLN A 75 1.78 -0.71 -0.14
N ASN A 76 2.80 -1.56 -0.05
CA ASN A 76 3.06 -2.44 1.10
C ASN A 76 1.90 -3.40 1.41
N SER A 77 2.02 -4.19 2.48
CA SER A 77 0.90 -5.02 2.92
C SER A 77 -0.24 -4.16 3.48
N ILE A 78 -1.43 -4.75 3.46
CA ILE A 78 -2.64 -4.19 4.10
C ILE A 78 -2.36 -3.86 5.57
N TRP A 79 -1.60 -4.70 6.27
CA TRP A 79 -1.25 -4.51 7.67
C TRP A 79 -0.46 -3.22 7.87
N LEU A 80 0.68 -3.10 7.17
CA LEU A 80 1.58 -1.96 7.33
C LEU A 80 0.91 -0.66 6.90
N TRP A 81 0.19 -0.72 5.78
CA TRP A 81 -0.60 0.41 5.27
C TRP A 81 -1.61 0.89 6.32
N CYS A 82 -2.39 -0.02 6.90
CA CYS A 82 -3.39 0.34 7.92
C CYS A 82 -2.77 0.85 9.21
N ALA A 83 -1.63 0.31 9.62
CA ALA A 83 -0.89 0.77 10.79
C ALA A 83 -0.41 2.22 10.62
N TRP A 84 0.26 2.51 9.49
CA TRP A 84 0.72 3.86 9.17
C TRP A 84 -0.43 4.84 8.99
N HIS A 85 -1.50 4.44 8.31
CA HIS A 85 -2.67 5.29 8.12
C HIS A 85 -3.33 5.68 9.45
N ARG A 86 -3.43 4.72 10.38
CA ARG A 86 -3.94 5.00 11.74
C ARG A 86 -2.99 5.85 12.57
N LEU A 87 -1.68 5.66 12.42
CA LEU A 87 -0.68 6.52 13.07
C LEU A 87 -0.77 7.95 12.57
N HIS A 88 -0.86 8.13 11.24
CA HIS A 88 -1.07 9.41 10.59
C HIS A 88 -2.30 10.15 11.16
N HIS A 89 -3.44 9.47 11.28
CA HIS A 89 -4.64 10.08 11.85
C HIS A 89 -4.54 10.38 13.36
N LYS A 90 -3.74 9.62 14.11
CA LYS A 90 -3.61 9.79 15.56
C LYS A 90 -2.62 10.90 15.92
N CYS A 91 -1.58 11.06 15.12
CA CYS A 91 -0.44 11.92 15.37
C CYS A 91 -0.29 13.00 14.28
N THR A 92 -1.39 13.37 13.59
CA THR A 92 -1.34 14.25 12.41
C THR A 92 -0.48 15.50 12.64
N ASP A 93 0.40 15.78 11.69
CA ASP A 93 1.32 16.92 11.69
C ASP A 93 2.31 16.97 12.87
N THR A 94 2.50 15.86 13.61
CA THR A 94 3.57 15.72 14.61
C THR A 94 4.77 14.94 14.04
N ASP A 95 5.88 14.88 14.77
CA ASP A 95 7.08 14.14 14.33
C ASP A 95 6.83 12.64 14.17
N GLU A 96 5.83 12.10 14.88
CA GLU A 96 5.38 10.71 14.80
C GLU A 96 4.47 10.44 13.59
N ASP A 97 3.96 11.46 12.91
CA ASP A 97 3.20 11.29 11.68
C ASP A 97 4.14 10.88 10.54
N PRO A 98 3.95 9.68 9.95
CA PRO A 98 4.67 9.33 8.73
C PRO A 98 4.47 10.40 7.65
N HIS A 99 3.26 10.90 7.46
CA HIS A 99 2.90 11.81 6.38
C HIS A 99 2.88 13.28 6.80
N ASN A 100 3.68 13.67 7.80
CA ASN A 100 3.73 15.05 8.29
C ASN A 100 3.98 16.04 7.13
N ALA A 101 3.01 16.92 6.88
CA ALA A 101 3.04 17.87 5.78
C ALA A 101 3.99 19.06 6.03
N THR A 102 4.38 19.29 7.28
CA THR A 102 5.26 20.40 7.69
C THR A 102 6.75 20.07 7.56
N ARG A 103 7.08 18.82 7.24
CA ARG A 103 8.45 18.32 7.09
C ARG A 103 8.80 18.11 5.63
N GLU A 104 10.07 18.33 5.27
CA GLU A 104 10.56 17.86 3.97
C GLU A 104 10.35 16.35 3.86
N GLN A 105 9.82 15.90 2.72
CA GLN A 105 9.53 14.49 2.50
C GLN A 105 10.83 13.70 2.56
N GLU A 106 10.91 12.81 3.53
CA GLU A 106 12.11 12.02 3.74
C GLU A 106 12.11 10.73 2.94
N PRO A 107 13.30 10.21 2.58
CA PRO A 107 13.39 9.01 1.77
C PRO A 107 12.65 7.86 2.46
N VAL A 108 11.73 7.21 1.74
CA VAL A 108 10.89 6.12 2.26
C VAL A 108 11.71 4.94 2.91
N ILE A 109 13.02 4.83 2.65
CA ILE A 109 13.93 3.90 3.35
C ILE A 109 14.11 4.26 4.83
N MET A 110 14.26 5.55 5.17
CA MET A 110 14.34 5.99 6.57
C MET A 110 13.00 5.85 7.27
N PHE A 111 11.92 5.92 6.49
CA PHE A 111 10.55 5.91 6.97
C PHE A 111 10.18 4.56 7.60
N GLN A 112 10.55 3.45 6.97
CA GLN A 112 10.17 2.14 7.46
C GLN A 112 10.84 1.81 8.80
N GLU A 113 12.13 2.08 8.95
CA GLU A 113 12.88 1.86 10.21
C GLU A 113 12.50 2.86 11.31
N ARG A 114 12.29 4.13 10.96
CA ARG A 114 11.97 5.19 11.94
C ARG A 114 10.59 5.04 12.53
N TYR A 115 9.58 4.67 11.73
CA TYR A 115 8.20 4.64 12.18
C TYR A 115 7.76 3.26 12.73
N TYR A 116 8.55 2.20 12.51
CA TYR A 116 8.25 0.85 13.02
C TYR A 116 8.02 0.79 14.54
N PRO A 117 8.83 1.45 15.40
CA PRO A 117 8.60 1.46 16.85
C PRO A 117 7.25 2.10 17.23
N PHE A 118 6.81 3.10 16.46
CA PHE A 118 5.59 3.85 16.71
C PHE A 118 4.32 3.12 16.24
N ILE A 119 4.44 2.09 15.40
CA ILE A 119 3.30 1.23 15.03
C ILE A 119 2.69 0.58 16.28
N SER A 120 3.51 0.23 17.28
CA SER A 120 3.04 -0.34 18.55
C SER A 120 2.12 0.58 19.36
N ILE A 121 2.18 1.89 19.10
CA ILE A 121 1.37 2.93 19.76
C ILE A 121 -0.06 2.95 19.19
N VAL A 122 -0.24 2.42 17.98
CA VAL A 122 -1.54 2.16 17.39
C VAL A 122 -1.94 0.74 17.79
N GLN A 123 -2.86 0.62 18.73
CA GLN A 123 -3.34 -0.69 19.21
C GLN A 123 -3.87 -1.54 18.04
N PRO A 124 -3.43 -2.81 17.89
CA PRO A 124 -4.12 -3.75 17.02
C PRO A 124 -5.53 -3.96 17.57
N THR A 125 -6.54 -3.80 16.72
CA THR A 125 -7.93 -3.80 17.18
C THR A 125 -8.50 -5.23 17.23
N TYR A 126 -8.71 -5.78 18.43
CA TYR A 126 -9.39 -7.04 18.89
C TYR A 126 -9.56 -8.26 17.94
N GLY A 127 -9.87 -8.10 16.66
CA GLY A 127 -9.84 -9.15 15.64
C GLY A 127 -8.56 -9.19 14.79
N ASP A 128 -7.61 -8.32 15.10
CA ASP A 128 -6.35 -8.15 14.40
C ASP A 128 -5.23 -9.03 15.00
N THR A 129 -5.24 -9.24 16.32
CA THR A 129 -4.10 -9.78 17.09
C THR A 129 -3.51 -11.10 16.59
N ASP A 130 -4.34 -12.05 16.15
CA ASP A 130 -3.88 -13.38 15.70
C ASP A 130 -3.28 -13.35 14.28
N LEU A 131 -3.76 -12.46 13.41
CA LEU A 131 -3.19 -12.24 12.07
C LEU A 131 -1.97 -11.31 12.13
N MET A 132 -1.97 -10.32 13.04
CA MET A 132 -0.94 -9.28 13.11
C MET A 132 0.39 -9.86 13.60
N THR A 133 0.37 -10.79 14.55
CA THR A 133 1.61 -11.38 15.10
C THR A 133 2.35 -12.21 14.05
N HIS A 134 1.61 -12.96 13.21
CA HIS A 134 2.20 -13.81 12.18
C HIS A 134 2.60 -13.04 10.91
N GLN A 135 1.89 -11.96 10.56
CA GLN A 135 2.25 -11.08 9.44
C GLN A 135 3.43 -10.16 9.76
N LEU A 136 3.59 -9.72 11.01
CA LEU A 136 4.77 -8.95 11.47
C LEU A 136 6.07 -9.71 11.24
N THR A 137 6.11 -11.01 11.60
CA THR A 137 7.27 -11.89 11.38
C THR A 137 7.48 -12.15 9.89
N GLN A 138 6.42 -12.35 9.11
CA GLN A 138 6.53 -12.56 7.67
C GLN A 138 6.96 -11.29 6.92
N GLU A 139 6.46 -10.11 7.27
CA GLU A 139 6.88 -8.85 6.63
C GLU A 139 8.35 -8.53 6.88
N LYS A 140 8.84 -8.71 8.12
CA LYS A 140 10.28 -8.57 8.41
C LYS A 140 11.14 -9.53 7.58
N THR A 141 10.59 -10.69 7.20
CA THR A 141 11.31 -11.73 6.46
C THR A 141 11.20 -11.57 4.94
N TYR A 142 10.05 -11.12 4.42
CA TYR A 142 9.72 -11.16 2.99
C TYR A 142 9.45 -9.79 2.34
N SER A 143 9.14 -8.73 3.10
CA SER A 143 8.89 -7.41 2.51
C SER A 143 10.20 -6.66 2.21
N PHE A 144 11.25 -6.87 3.02
CA PHE A 144 12.55 -6.23 2.81
C PHE A 144 13.22 -6.62 1.47
N PRO A 145 13.20 -7.90 1.04
CA PRO A 145 13.75 -8.28 -0.26
C PRO A 145 12.85 -7.91 -1.46
N LEU A 146 11.52 -7.94 -1.31
CA LEU A 146 10.58 -7.67 -2.41
C LEU A 146 10.49 -6.18 -2.80
N LEU A 147 10.84 -5.26 -1.90
CA LEU A 147 10.98 -3.81 -2.18
C LEU A 147 12.37 -3.43 -2.74
N LEU A 148 13.30 -4.39 -2.76
CA LEU A 148 14.67 -4.24 -3.28
C LEU A 148 14.89 -4.90 -4.65
N LEU A 149 13.95 -5.71 -5.13
CA LEU A 149 13.87 -6.20 -6.51
C LEU A 149 13.00 -5.27 -7.38
#